data_AF-A0A3N5ZXA8-F1
#
_entry.id   AF-A0A3N5ZXA8-F1
#
_cell.length_a   1.000
_cell.length_b   1.000
_cell.length_c   1.000
_cell.angle_alpha   90.00
_cell.angle_beta   90.00
_cell.angle_gamma   90.00
#
_symmetry.space_group_name_H-M   'P 1'
#
loop_
_entity.id
_entity.type
_entity.pdbx_description
1 polymer ?
#
loop_
_entity_poly.entity_id
_entity_poly.type
_entity_poly.pdbx_seq_one_letter_code
_entity_poly.pdbx_strand_id
1 'polypeptide(L)' 'MLNCTSKSDEVFLIANINEHGKVINFPMGGGSSTKPSIKAHDNLKSAKRAQRFFKGSVIVKATSFEIVEGANT' A
#
# COMPACT_ATOMS: atom_id res chain seq x y z
N MET A 1 -4.92 -20.03 -5.33
CA MET A 1 -5.87 -19.70 -4.25
C MET A 1 -5.29 -18.55 -3.44
N LEU A 2 -5.93 -17.39 -3.45
CA LEU A 2 -5.56 -16.31 -2.52
C LEU A 2 -5.88 -16.79 -1.11
N ASN A 3 -4.86 -16.85 -0.25
CA ASN A 3 -5.06 -17.17 1.16
C ASN A 3 -5.60 -15.90 1.84
N CYS A 4 -6.92 -15.70 1.75
CA CYS A 4 -7.62 -14.54 2.30
C CYS A 4 -7.75 -14.68 3.82
N THR A 5 -6.65 -14.47 4.55
CA THR A 5 -6.63 -14.47 6.02
C THR A 5 -6.89 -13.09 6.63
N SER A 6 -7.09 -12.05 5.81
CA SER A 6 -7.43 -10.71 6.29
C SER A 6 -8.82 -10.70 6.91
N LYS A 7 -8.90 -10.41 8.21
CA LYS A 7 -10.18 -10.29 8.95
C LYS A 7 -10.98 -9.02 8.62
N SER A 8 -10.48 -8.20 7.70
CA SER A 8 -10.98 -6.86 7.39
C SER A 8 -10.82 -6.60 5.90
N ASP A 9 -11.82 -5.94 5.30
CA ASP A 9 -11.78 -5.42 3.92
C ASP A 9 -11.00 -4.10 3.82
N GLU A 10 -10.36 -3.68 4.92
CA GLU A 10 -9.53 -2.49 4.94
C GLU A 10 -8.15 -2.76 4.35
N VAL A 11 -7.74 -1.88 3.44
CA VAL A 11 -6.40 -1.86 2.88
C VAL A 11 -5.74 -0.54 3.22
N PHE A 12 -4.63 -0.62 3.93
CA PHE A 12 -3.77 0.52 4.27
C PHE A 12 -2.47 0.43 3.47
N LEU A 13 -2.09 1.56 2.89
CA LEU A 13 -0.87 1.73 2.10
C LEU A 13 -0.04 2.85 2.71
N ILE A 14 1.25 2.87 2.37
CA ILE A 14 2.14 3.99 2.68
C ILE A 14 2.34 4.74 1.37
N ALA A 15 2.11 6.06 1.36
CA ALA A 15 2.14 6.87 0.16
C ALA A 15 2.87 8.20 0.40
N ASN A 16 3.43 8.76 -0.66
CA ASN A 16 3.89 10.14 -0.65
C ASN A 16 2.77 11.03 -1.18
N ILE A 17 2.52 12.13 -0.46
CA ILE A 17 1.52 13.12 -0.82
C ILE A 17 2.21 14.43 -1.21
N ASN A 18 1.59 15.16 -2.13
CA ASN A 18 1.99 16.55 -2.39
C ASN A 18 1.33 17.52 -1.40
N GLU A 19 1.62 18.81 -1.57
CA GLU A 19 1.07 19.90 -0.75
C GLU A 19 -0.46 20.00 -0.80
N HIS A 20 -1.10 19.45 -1.83
CA HIS A 20 -2.55 19.38 -1.99
C HIS A 20 -3.17 18.10 -1.40
N GLY A 21 -2.39 17.27 -0.72
CA GLY A 21 -2.85 16.01 -0.14
C GLY A 21 -3.13 14.91 -1.17
N LYS A 22 -2.71 15.07 -2.44
CA LYS A 22 -2.85 14.04 -3.48
C LYS A 22 -1.70 13.06 -3.41
N VAL A 23 -2.01 11.76 -3.54
CA VAL A 23 -0.99 10.71 -3.68
C VAL A 23 -0.26 10.90 -5.02
N ILE A 24 1.06 11.04 -4.96
CA ILE A 24 1.91 11.21 -6.15
C ILE A 24 2.70 9.95 -6.51
N ASN A 25 3.07 9.14 -5.51
CA ASN A 25 3.67 7.83 -5.69
C ASN A 25 3.63 7.03 -4.37
N PHE A 26 4.11 5.78 -4.44
CA PHE A 26 4.25 4.90 -3.30
C PHE A 26 5.73 4.58 -3.08
N PRO A 27 6.26 4.70 -1.86
CA PRO A 27 7.58 4.18 -1.55
C PRO A 27 7.59 2.66 -1.80
N MET A 28 8.55 2.22 -2.61
CA MET A 28 8.70 0.80 -2.94
C MET A 28 9.66 0.15 -1.95
N GLY A 29 9.29 -1.03 -1.46
CA GLY A 29 10.23 -1.94 -0.80
C GLY A 29 10.92 -2.83 -1.83
N GLY A 30 12.12 -3.29 -1.51
CA GLY A 30 12.91 -4.19 -2.36
C GLY A 30 14.39 -3.82 -2.30
N GLY A 31 15.26 -4.84 -2.34
CA GLY A 31 16.71 -4.66 -2.47
C GLY A 31 17.17 -4.97 -3.89
N SER A 32 18.48 -4.94 -4.15
CA SER A 32 19.06 -5.28 -5.47
C SER A 32 18.62 -6.66 -6.01
N SER A 33 18.23 -7.58 -5.11
CA SER A 33 17.84 -8.95 -5.43
C SER A 33 16.32 -9.21 -5.39
N THR A 34 15.49 -8.21 -5.13
CA THR A 34 14.02 -8.39 -5.05
C THR A 34 13.28 -7.37 -5.90
N LYS A 35 12.18 -7.82 -6.53
CA LYS A 35 11.35 -6.94 -7.34
C LYS A 35 10.77 -5.81 -6.48
N PRO A 36 10.79 -4.56 -6.96
CA PRO A 36 10.14 -3.46 -6.27
C PRO A 36 8.64 -3.75 -6.05
N SER A 37 8.14 -3.51 -4.85
CA SER A 37 6.73 -3.75 -4.52
C SER A 37 6.19 -2.72 -3.53
N ILE A 38 4.89 -2.44 -3.64
CA ILE A 38 4.14 -1.63 -2.69
C ILE A 38 3.64 -2.56 -1.59
N LYS A 39 3.86 -2.19 -0.33
CA LYS A 39 3.35 -2.95 0.81
C LYS A 39 1.94 -2.48 1.15
N ALA A 40 0.99 -3.40 1.05
CA ALA A 40 -0.37 -3.26 1.54
C ALA A 40 -0.50 -3.93 2.91
N HIS A 41 -1.34 -3.37 3.78
CA HIS A 41 -1.60 -3.87 5.12
C HIS A 41 -3.09 -3.96 5.37
N ASP A 42 -3.52 -5.03 6.02
CA ASP A 42 -4.91 -5.29 6.42
C ASP A 42 -5.33 -4.57 7.71
N ASN A 43 -4.39 -3.90 8.38
CA ASN A 43 -4.65 -3.18 9.61
C ASN A 43 -3.69 -2.01 9.84
N LEU A 44 -4.19 -0.99 10.56
CA LEU A 44 -3.46 0.25 10.84
C LEU A 44 -2.19 0.02 11.68
N LYS A 45 -2.18 -0.98 12.57
CA LYS A 45 -1.02 -1.26 13.44
C LYS A 45 0.18 -1.76 12.62
N SER A 46 -0.05 -2.65 11.66
CA SER A 46 0.96 -3.12 10.71
C SER A 46 1.47 -1.98 9.82
N ALA A 47 0.57 -1.14 9.30
CA ALA A 47 0.94 0.03 8.50
C ALA A 47 1.83 1.01 9.28
N LYS A 48 1.48 1.33 10.54
CA LYS A 48 2.31 2.17 11.44
C LYS A 48 3.71 1.61 11.67
N ARG A 49 3.85 0.29 11.75
CA ARG A 49 5.18 -0.34 11.89
C ARG A 49 6.00 -0.16 10.61
N ALA A 50 5.39 -0.34 9.44
CA ALA A 50 6.06 -0.22 8.16
C ALA A 50 6.41 1.24 7.80
N GLN A 51 5.57 2.21 8.18
CA GLN A 51 5.80 3.65 7.92
C GLN A 51 7.15 4.15 8.47
N ARG A 52 7.64 3.55 9.57
CA ARG A 52 8.93 3.91 10.19
C ARG A 52 10.13 3.83 9.24
N PHE A 53 10.02 3.04 8.18
CA PHE A 53 11.08 2.85 7.19
C PHE A 53 11.00 3.83 6.02
N PHE A 54 9.95 4.65 5.93
CA PHE A 54 9.69 5.54 4.80
C PHE A 54 9.46 6.98 5.29
N LYS A 55 10.57 7.72 5.48
CA LYS A 55 10.54 9.10 5.98
C LYS A 55 9.80 10.01 4.99
N GLY A 56 8.92 10.88 5.52
CA GLY A 56 8.12 11.81 4.71
C GLY A 56 6.84 11.21 4.10
N SER A 57 6.65 9.90 4.19
CA SER A 57 5.43 9.23 3.71
C SER A 57 4.34 9.16 4.78
N VAL A 58 3.09 9.10 4.34
CA VAL A 58 1.89 9.00 5.18
C VAL A 58 1.18 7.67 4.97
N ILE A 59 0.38 7.24 5.96
CA ILE A 59 -0.50 6.08 5.81
C ILE A 59 -1.80 6.55 5.17
N VAL A 60 -2.21 5.91 4.08
CA VAL A 60 -3.49 6.14 3.40
C VAL A 60 -4.35 4.89 3.49
N LYS A 61 -5.66 5.07 3.66
CA LYS A 61 -6.66 4.00 3.53
C LYS A 61 -7.13 3.99 2.09
N ALA A 62 -7.08 2.84 1.43
CA ALA A 62 -7.71 2.69 0.13
C ALA A 62 -9.23 2.68 0.30
N THR A 63 -9.91 3.60 -0.38
CA THR A 63 -11.38 3.76 -0.30
C THR A 63 -12.09 3.27 -1.55
N SER A 64 -11.41 3.25 -2.70
CA SER A 64 -11.93 2.72 -3.95
C SER A 64 -10.77 2.26 -4.83
N PHE A 65 -11.07 1.30 -5.70
CA PHE A 65 -10.18 0.85 -6.77
C PHE A 65 -10.98 0.80 -8.06
N GLU A 66 -10.37 1.27 -9.14
CA GLU A 66 -10.88 1.10 -10.49
C GLU A 66 -10.11 -0.03 -11.16
N ILE A 67 -10.82 -0.99 -11.76
CA ILE A 67 -10.22 -2.06 -12.53
C ILE A 67 -9.92 -1.50 -13.92
N VAL A 68 -8.66 -1.20 -14.20
CA VAL A 68 -8.22 -0.66 -15.50
C VAL A 68 -7.94 -1.81 -16.48
N GLU A 69 -7.22 -2.85 -16.04
CA GLU A 69 -6.97 -4.08 -16.80
C GLU A 69 -6.79 -5.26 -15.82
N GLY A 70 -7.40 -6.42 -16.10
CA GLY A 70 -7.34 -7.60 -15.22
C GLY A 70 -8.15 -8.78 -15.77
N ALA A 71 -7.62 -9.99 -15.60
CA ALA A 71 -7.99 -11.19 -16.35
C ALA A 71 -9.47 -11.57 -16.27
N ASN A 72 -10.12 -11.67 -17.44
CA ASN A 72 -11.19 -12.65 -17.63
C ASN A 72 -10.59 -14.02 -17.34
N THR A 73 -10.90 -14.58 -16.17
CA THR A 73 -10.70 -16.00 -15.85
C THR A 73 -11.99 -16.53 -15.30
#